data_AF-A0A9X4KDC5-F1
#
_entry.id   AF-A0A9X4KDC5-F1
#
_cell.length_a   1.000
_cell.length_b   1.000
_cell.length_c   1.000
_cell.angle_alpha   90.00
_cell.angle_beta   90.00
_cell.angle_gamma   90.00
#
_symmetry.space_group_name_H-M   'P 1'
#
loop_
_entity.id
_entity.type
_entity.pdbx_description
1 polymer ?
#
loop_
_entity_poly.entity_id
_entity_poly.type
_entity_poly.pdbx_seq_one_letter_code
_entity_poly.pdbx_strand_id
1 'polypeptide(L)'
;MREIIESFETAKGNVFGDLLTKRADNRPLKIGLLTLGFFEYWRMFPGSLHANVTSDMTEVYEALQAALPDDIVVWPGLVDTLDAADAAGRKLAEKAVDLIVYVAGTYCPDYMAIQALENLRHLPLLMFNSQGKGEINLKTDYENILRNSALIANLQLAATFRKMGWFGGLKVVVGAIGDEDAYAEMGRYVRAYRAYVRMRSVNIGVIGHVFRGMYDFEYDKTMIKGTLGPNLISIQLHHLLERFEAASEQEVADGVTLARESFNIVGLEEDDIRKASRLYVALRGTLERFRLDALTLLGQHYVEQKTGTTPYLANTLLSEEGRYVVNTEGDVHGLIMMTLMRELGGQVPAFAEWGEYDERLNALLMVHHGYANPAYARDRSTVKVNRSPGAMGIAGGRLWLRIYAETGYCDDRTSDHRRRRVQNADRPGRSFGLRAQHPVRGDYRRREISGADQSFSRGIDQRRLRTPLYYRLRRFDGGAVASRRLHGDSQSDIFVEDEWNRRERDGK
;
A
#
# COMPACT_ATOMS: atom_id res chain seq x y z
N MET A 1 -0.43 47.17 4.83
CA MET A 1 -1.25 46.75 3.68
C MET A 1 -1.42 45.24 3.82
N ARG A 2 -2.64 44.68 3.87
CA ARG A 2 -2.81 43.22 3.89
C ARG A 2 -2.39 42.69 2.52
N GLU A 3 -1.54 41.66 2.50
CA GLU A 3 -1.15 40.97 1.28
C GLU A 3 -2.42 40.47 0.57
N ILE A 4 -2.54 40.74 -0.73
CA ILE A 4 -3.68 40.27 -1.54
C ILE A 4 -3.45 38.78 -1.79
N ILE A 5 -4.41 37.94 -1.38
CA ILE A 5 -4.37 36.51 -1.62
C ILE A 5 -4.90 36.24 -3.03
N GLU A 6 -4.10 35.59 -3.86
CA GLU A 6 -4.40 35.27 -5.26
C GLU A 6 -4.58 33.75 -5.46
N SER A 7 -5.13 33.36 -6.60
CA SER A 7 -5.14 31.95 -7.04
C SER A 7 -3.72 31.49 -7.34
N PHE A 8 -3.41 30.20 -7.13
CA PHE A 8 -2.10 29.65 -7.48
C PHE A 8 -1.74 29.82 -8.96
N GLU A 9 -2.74 29.96 -9.83
CA GLU A 9 -2.54 30.19 -11.26
C GLU A 9 -1.92 31.57 -11.56
N THR A 10 -2.22 32.59 -10.76
CA THR A 10 -1.75 33.98 -11.00
C THR A 10 -0.74 34.48 -9.97
N ALA A 11 -0.69 33.83 -8.80
CA ALA A 11 0.13 34.26 -7.69
C ALA A 11 1.64 34.18 -8.00
N LYS A 12 2.33 35.28 -7.74
CA LYS A 12 3.81 35.35 -7.79
C LYS A 12 4.47 34.82 -6.52
N GLY A 13 3.73 34.83 -5.40
CA GLY A 13 4.18 34.32 -4.11
C GLY A 13 3.92 32.83 -3.91
N ASN A 14 4.11 32.38 -2.66
CA ASN A 14 3.86 30.99 -2.23
C ASN A 14 2.67 30.89 -1.26
N VAL A 15 1.79 31.89 -1.27
CA VAL A 15 0.56 31.94 -0.49
C VAL A 15 -0.60 32.03 -1.47
N PHE A 16 -1.56 31.12 -1.34
CA PHE A 16 -2.63 30.95 -2.32
C PHE A 16 -3.99 30.95 -1.60
N GLY A 17 -5.05 31.35 -2.30
CA GLY A 17 -6.42 31.26 -1.81
C GLY A 17 -7.07 29.89 -2.02
N ASP A 18 -6.53 29.11 -2.95
CA ASP A 18 -7.07 27.84 -3.44
C ASP A 18 -6.16 26.64 -3.15
N LEU A 19 -5.03 26.85 -2.47
CA LEU A 19 -4.15 25.82 -1.93
C LEU A 19 -3.75 26.16 -0.50
N LEU A 20 -3.58 25.14 0.34
CA LEU A 20 -3.03 25.35 1.68
C LEU A 20 -1.57 25.78 1.60
N THR A 21 -1.24 26.91 2.23
CA THR A 21 0.14 27.42 2.33
C THR A 21 1.09 26.44 3.03
N LYS A 22 0.56 25.71 4.02
CA LYS A 22 1.29 24.70 4.80
C LYS A 22 0.78 23.32 4.41
N ARG A 23 1.71 22.37 4.28
CA ARG A 23 1.40 20.94 4.17
C ARG A 23 0.71 20.49 5.45
N ALA A 24 -0.15 19.48 5.35
CA ALA A 24 -0.72 18.84 6.53
C ALA A 24 0.39 18.10 7.30
N ASP A 25 0.45 18.33 8.61
CA ASP A 25 1.42 17.66 9.46
C ASP A 25 1.10 16.16 9.60
N ASN A 26 2.15 15.35 9.77
CA ASN A 26 1.98 13.99 10.24
C ASN A 26 1.68 13.99 11.73
N ARG A 27 0.40 13.93 12.08
CA ARG A 27 0.01 13.76 13.47
C ARG A 27 -0.11 12.27 13.82
N PRO A 28 0.28 11.88 15.05
CA PRO A 28 -0.11 10.61 15.64
C PRO A 28 -1.63 10.37 15.54
N LEU A 29 -2.05 9.12 15.35
CA LEU A 29 -3.44 8.77 15.57
C LEU A 29 -3.72 8.77 17.07
N LYS A 30 -4.93 9.15 17.44
CA LYS A 30 -5.44 9.01 18.81
C LYS A 30 -6.33 7.78 18.88
N ILE A 31 -5.89 6.76 19.59
CA ILE A 31 -6.60 5.49 19.73
C ILE A 31 -7.38 5.51 21.05
N GLY A 32 -8.70 5.50 20.97
CA GLY A 32 -9.55 5.38 22.16
C GLY A 32 -9.58 3.94 22.65
N LEU A 33 -8.98 3.67 23.80
CA LEU A 33 -9.09 2.36 24.46
C LEU A 33 -10.31 2.40 25.39
N LEU A 34 -11.33 1.60 25.07
CA LEU A 34 -12.55 1.47 25.84
C LEU A 34 -12.57 0.10 26.52
N THR A 35 -12.30 0.08 27.83
CA THR A 35 -12.29 -1.16 28.63
C THR A 35 -13.51 -1.25 29.54
N LEU A 36 -14.19 -2.40 29.58
CA LEU A 36 -15.41 -2.58 30.36
C LEU A 36 -15.31 -3.73 31.37
N GLY A 37 -16.01 -3.61 32.49
CA GLY A 37 -16.29 -4.71 33.43
C GLY A 37 -17.71 -4.58 33.98
N PHE A 38 -18.33 -5.64 34.49
CA PHE A 38 -19.71 -5.54 34.97
C PHE A 38 -19.77 -5.34 36.48
N PHE A 39 -20.28 -4.18 36.92
CA PHE A 39 -20.28 -3.79 38.33
C PHE A 39 -20.91 -4.80 39.30
N GLU A 40 -21.92 -5.54 38.84
CA GLU A 40 -22.60 -6.55 39.65
C GLU A 40 -21.68 -7.69 40.09
N TYR A 41 -20.60 -7.97 39.34
CA TYR A 41 -19.66 -9.02 39.71
C TYR A 41 -18.74 -8.63 40.87
N TRP A 42 -18.49 -7.33 41.08
CA TRP A 42 -17.57 -6.86 42.12
C TRP A 42 -18.01 -7.27 43.53
N ARG A 43 -19.32 -7.27 43.79
CA ARG A 43 -19.88 -7.68 45.10
C ARG A 43 -19.84 -9.19 45.34
N MET A 44 -19.66 -10.00 44.29
CA MET A 44 -19.54 -11.46 44.41
C MET A 44 -18.17 -11.86 44.97
N PHE A 45 -17.13 -11.06 44.67
CA PHE A 45 -15.75 -11.28 45.09
C PHE A 45 -15.12 -9.96 45.55
N PRO A 46 -15.48 -9.46 46.75
CA PRO A 46 -15.03 -8.16 47.23
C PRO A 46 -13.52 -8.09 47.38
N GLY A 47 -12.91 -7.06 46.80
CA GLY A 47 -11.48 -6.76 46.94
C GLY A 47 -10.54 -7.51 45.99
N SER A 48 -10.97 -8.61 45.36
CA SER A 48 -10.14 -9.37 44.41
C SER A 48 -10.52 -9.09 42.96
N LEU A 49 -11.77 -9.35 42.57
CA LEU A 49 -12.14 -9.39 41.15
C LEU A 49 -12.00 -8.03 40.44
N HIS A 50 -12.49 -6.95 41.05
CA HIS A 50 -12.34 -5.59 40.49
C HIS A 50 -10.85 -5.23 40.32
N ALA A 51 -10.01 -5.52 41.32
CA ALA A 51 -8.58 -5.23 41.28
C ALA A 51 -7.88 -6.05 40.18
N ASN A 52 -8.22 -7.34 40.08
CA ASN A 52 -7.70 -8.24 39.06
C ASN A 52 -8.07 -7.80 37.64
N VAL A 53 -9.34 -7.45 37.39
CA VAL A 53 -9.79 -6.95 36.08
C VAL A 53 -9.20 -5.58 35.76
N THR A 54 -9.05 -4.71 36.76
CA THR A 54 -8.35 -3.42 36.57
C THR A 54 -6.91 -3.66 36.15
N SER A 55 -6.20 -4.58 36.82
CA SER A 55 -4.82 -4.96 36.47
C SER A 55 -4.73 -5.49 35.03
N ASP A 56 -5.66 -6.36 34.63
CA ASP A 56 -5.73 -6.88 33.25
C ASP A 56 -5.87 -5.77 32.22
N MET A 57 -6.78 -4.82 32.47
CA MET A 57 -7.02 -3.71 31.54
C MET A 57 -5.84 -2.73 31.51
N THR A 58 -5.10 -2.58 32.62
CA THR A 58 -3.82 -1.85 32.63
C THR A 58 -2.79 -2.55 31.75
N GLU A 59 -2.65 -3.88 31.85
CA GLU A 59 -1.73 -4.64 31.00
C GLU A 59 -2.09 -4.49 29.51
N VAL A 60 -3.38 -4.55 29.17
CA VAL A 60 -3.85 -4.28 27.81
C VAL A 60 -3.48 -2.86 27.34
N TYR A 61 -3.65 -1.86 28.20
CA TYR A 61 -3.28 -0.48 27.90
C TYR A 61 -1.77 -0.34 27.63
N GLU A 62 -0.94 -0.89 28.50
CA GLU A 62 0.52 -0.86 28.38
C GLU A 62 1.01 -1.60 27.13
N ALA A 63 0.48 -2.79 26.87
CA ALA A 63 0.81 -3.58 25.69
C ALA A 63 0.36 -2.89 24.38
N LEU A 64 -0.83 -2.28 24.38
CA LEU A 64 -1.31 -1.51 23.23
C LEU A 64 -0.45 -0.27 22.98
N GLN A 65 -0.05 0.44 24.03
CA GLN A 65 0.85 1.60 23.93
C GLN A 65 2.22 1.18 23.39
N ALA A 66 2.77 0.06 23.87
CA ALA A 66 4.05 -0.48 23.39
C ALA A 66 3.98 -0.92 21.91
N ALA A 67 2.85 -1.49 21.48
CA ALA A 67 2.65 -1.92 20.10
C ALA A 67 2.41 -0.77 19.11
N LEU A 68 2.07 0.42 19.61
CA LEU A 68 1.72 1.61 18.82
C LEU A 68 2.58 2.82 19.22
N PRO A 69 3.92 2.76 19.11
CA PRO A 69 4.82 3.80 19.62
C PRO A 69 4.67 5.17 18.94
N ASP A 70 4.14 5.20 17.72
CA ASP A 70 3.91 6.43 16.95
C ASP A 70 2.52 7.05 17.19
N ASP A 71 1.66 6.41 17.98
CA ASP A 71 0.28 6.84 18.24
C ASP A 71 0.05 7.15 19.72
N ILE A 72 -1.08 7.80 20.00
CA ILE A 72 -1.47 8.19 21.34
C ILE A 72 -2.65 7.32 21.77
N VAL A 73 -2.47 6.50 22.81
CA VAL A 73 -3.58 5.74 23.41
C VAL A 73 -4.28 6.62 24.46
N VAL A 74 -5.58 6.84 24.28
CA VAL A 74 -6.44 7.59 25.21
C VAL A 74 -7.29 6.58 25.96
N TRP A 75 -6.98 6.38 27.24
CA TRP A 75 -7.67 5.41 28.10
C TRP A 75 -8.40 6.09 29.26
N PRO A 76 -9.74 6.00 29.33
CA PRO A 76 -10.52 6.51 30.46
C PRO A 76 -10.37 5.70 31.75
N GLY A 77 -9.75 4.52 31.71
CA GLY A 77 -9.75 3.53 32.80
C GLY A 77 -10.79 2.43 32.57
N LEU A 78 -10.93 1.52 33.54
CA LEU A 78 -11.98 0.50 33.56
C LEU A 78 -13.36 1.17 33.72
N VAL A 79 -14.28 0.87 32.80
CA VAL A 79 -15.66 1.36 32.81
C VAL A 79 -16.59 0.26 33.32
N ASP A 80 -17.26 0.49 34.44
CA ASP A 80 -18.07 -0.55 35.07
C ASP A 80 -19.52 -0.18 35.38
N THR A 81 -19.90 1.09 35.22
CA THR A 81 -21.28 1.58 35.36
C THR A 81 -21.75 2.30 34.10
N LEU A 82 -23.06 2.55 34.01
CA LEU A 82 -23.63 3.28 32.88
C LEU A 82 -23.20 4.76 32.86
N ASP A 83 -23.11 5.39 34.02
CA ASP A 83 -22.61 6.77 34.16
C ASP A 83 -21.13 6.86 33.76
N ALA A 84 -20.31 5.89 34.18
CA ALA A 84 -18.92 5.81 33.74
C ALA A 84 -18.81 5.57 32.23
N ALA A 85 -19.71 4.79 31.63
CA ALA A 85 -19.74 4.54 30.20
C ALA A 85 -20.07 5.82 29.40
N ASP A 86 -21.09 6.55 29.81
CA ASP A 86 -21.44 7.86 29.22
C ASP A 86 -20.28 8.86 29.35
N ALA A 87 -19.67 8.96 30.53
CA ALA A 87 -18.52 9.84 30.77
C ALA A 87 -17.29 9.44 29.92
N ALA A 88 -16.99 8.15 29.81
CA ALA A 88 -15.90 7.63 28.99
C ALA A 88 -16.11 7.95 27.50
N GLY A 89 -17.32 7.73 26.99
CA GLY A 89 -17.69 8.07 25.61
C GLY A 89 -17.51 9.54 25.29
N ARG A 90 -17.98 10.44 26.17
CA ARG A 90 -17.80 11.90 26.04
C ARG A 90 -16.32 12.29 26.08
N LYS A 91 -15.55 11.74 27.02
CA LYS A 91 -14.10 12.00 27.13
C LYS A 91 -13.36 11.59 25.85
N LEU A 92 -13.66 10.42 25.30
CA LEU A 92 -13.06 9.98 24.04
C LEU A 92 -13.44 10.90 22.86
N ALA A 93 -14.70 11.34 22.80
CA ALA A 93 -15.17 12.29 21.78
C ALA A 93 -14.48 13.67 21.91
N GLU A 94 -14.38 14.21 23.12
CA GLU A 94 -13.68 15.46 23.43
C GLU A 94 -12.19 15.41 23.05
N LYS A 95 -11.56 14.24 23.21
CA LYS A 95 -10.16 14.04 22.79
C LYS A 95 -10.00 13.90 21.28
N ALA A 96 -11.10 13.81 20.53
CA ALA A 96 -11.15 13.60 19.08
C ALA A 96 -10.31 12.37 18.68
N VAL A 97 -10.64 11.22 19.26
CA VAL A 97 -10.02 9.95 18.89
C VAL A 97 -10.37 9.58 17.44
N ASP A 98 -9.45 8.87 16.77
CA ASP A 98 -9.55 8.51 15.36
C ASP A 98 -10.10 7.11 15.13
N LEU A 99 -9.88 6.21 16.10
CA LEU A 99 -10.25 4.80 16.08
C LEU A 99 -10.46 4.32 17.52
N ILE A 100 -11.32 3.32 17.70
CA ILE A 100 -11.59 2.71 19.01
C ILE A 100 -11.06 1.28 19.06
N VAL A 101 -10.37 0.95 20.15
CA VAL A 101 -10.11 -0.43 20.57
C VAL A 101 -11.02 -0.72 21.76
N TYR A 102 -11.93 -1.67 21.59
CA TYR A 102 -12.87 -2.11 22.62
C TYR A 102 -12.40 -3.42 23.24
N VAL A 103 -12.39 -3.50 24.57
CA VAL A 103 -11.99 -4.68 25.33
C VAL A 103 -12.93 -4.88 26.52
N ALA A 104 -13.54 -6.05 26.63
CA ALA A 104 -14.30 -6.42 27.81
C ALA A 104 -13.38 -7.23 28.75
N GLY A 105 -13.34 -6.88 30.03
CA GLY A 105 -12.64 -7.60 31.08
C GLY A 105 -13.50 -8.65 31.79
N THR A 106 -14.83 -8.58 31.65
CA THR A 106 -15.77 -9.62 32.09
C THR A 106 -16.94 -9.68 31.10
N TYR A 107 -17.92 -10.55 31.34
CA TYR A 107 -19.25 -10.37 30.75
C TYR A 107 -19.74 -8.96 31.10
N CYS A 108 -20.31 -8.26 30.11
CA CYS A 108 -20.90 -6.94 30.23
C CYS A 108 -22.18 -6.93 29.38
N PRO A 109 -23.30 -6.39 29.91
CA PRO A 109 -24.48 -6.13 29.09
C PRO A 109 -24.20 -5.10 28.00
N ASP A 110 -24.83 -5.25 26.83
CA ASP A 110 -24.57 -4.40 25.65
C ASP A 110 -24.83 -2.91 25.92
N TYR A 111 -25.77 -2.58 26.82
CA TYR A 111 -26.16 -1.19 27.08
C TYR A 111 -24.98 -0.33 27.55
N MET A 112 -23.96 -0.92 28.20
CA MET A 112 -22.78 -0.19 28.64
C MET A 112 -21.90 0.21 27.45
N ALA A 113 -21.62 -0.75 26.57
CA ALA A 113 -20.83 -0.50 25.37
C ALA A 113 -21.57 0.45 24.43
N ILE A 114 -22.89 0.26 24.25
CA ILE A 114 -23.74 1.14 23.43
C ILE A 114 -23.70 2.57 23.96
N GLN A 115 -23.89 2.78 25.26
CA GLN A 115 -23.87 4.12 25.86
C GLN A 115 -22.51 4.82 25.62
N ALA A 116 -21.39 4.12 25.84
CA ALA A 116 -20.07 4.69 25.62
C ALA A 116 -19.79 5.03 24.14
N LEU A 117 -20.38 4.27 23.21
CA LEU A 117 -20.10 4.39 21.77
C LEU A 117 -21.06 5.31 21.02
N GLU A 118 -22.16 5.78 21.64
CA GLU A 118 -23.22 6.55 20.98
C GLU A 118 -22.71 7.76 20.18
N ASN A 119 -21.77 8.53 20.77
CA ASN A 119 -21.18 9.73 20.17
C ASN A 119 -19.98 9.43 19.24
N LEU A 120 -19.62 8.16 19.09
CA LEU A 120 -18.41 7.73 18.39
C LEU A 120 -18.69 6.77 17.22
N ARG A 121 -19.97 6.59 16.85
CA ARG A 121 -20.43 5.65 15.80
C ARG A 121 -19.82 5.88 14.41
N HIS A 122 -19.32 7.08 14.16
CA HIS A 122 -18.68 7.46 12.91
C HIS A 122 -17.23 6.97 12.80
N LEU A 123 -16.64 6.48 13.89
CA LEU A 123 -15.28 5.98 13.95
C LEU A 123 -15.23 4.46 13.69
N PRO A 124 -14.13 3.95 13.12
CA PRO A 124 -13.88 2.52 13.07
C PRO A 124 -13.68 1.95 14.48
N LEU A 125 -14.15 0.71 14.68
CA LEU A 125 -14.02 -0.02 15.93
C LEU A 125 -13.32 -1.36 15.69
N LEU A 126 -12.29 -1.60 16.50
CA LEU A 126 -11.60 -2.87 16.63
C LEU A 126 -11.98 -3.47 17.99
N MET A 127 -12.46 -4.71 17.98
CA MET A 127 -12.80 -5.46 19.18
C MET A 127 -11.66 -6.42 19.50
N PHE A 128 -11.01 -6.26 20.65
CA PHE A 128 -10.06 -7.24 21.15
C PHE A 128 -10.81 -8.22 22.05
N ASN A 129 -11.02 -9.41 21.52
CA ASN A 129 -11.63 -10.51 22.22
C ASN A 129 -10.55 -11.26 23.01
N SER A 130 -10.26 -10.74 24.20
CA SER A 130 -9.18 -11.22 25.05
C SER A 130 -9.63 -12.22 26.11
N GLN A 131 -8.63 -12.92 26.66
CA GLN A 131 -8.73 -13.74 27.87
C GLN A 131 -7.39 -13.69 28.62
N GLY A 132 -7.36 -14.09 29.89
CA GLY A 132 -6.16 -13.97 30.72
C GLY A 132 -4.97 -14.77 30.20
N LYS A 133 -5.16 -16.04 29.83
CA LYS A 133 -4.10 -16.94 29.33
C LYS A 133 -4.50 -17.62 28.04
N GLY A 134 -3.53 -18.04 27.22
CA GLY A 134 -3.77 -18.78 25.97
C GLY A 134 -4.29 -20.22 26.14
N GLU A 135 -4.51 -20.67 27.37
CA GLU A 135 -4.92 -22.04 27.71
C GLU A 135 -6.03 -22.05 28.76
N ILE A 136 -6.83 -23.12 28.76
CA ILE A 136 -7.91 -23.31 29.74
C ILE A 136 -7.33 -23.97 31.00
N ASN A 137 -7.44 -23.30 32.14
CA ASN A 137 -7.13 -23.90 33.44
C ASN A 137 -8.31 -24.76 33.93
N LEU A 138 -8.22 -26.09 33.82
CA LEU A 138 -9.26 -27.01 34.28
C LEU A 138 -9.41 -27.08 35.82
N LYS A 139 -8.49 -26.47 36.58
CA LYS A 139 -8.53 -26.37 38.04
C LYS A 139 -8.88 -24.95 38.51
N THR A 140 -9.51 -24.16 37.66
CA THR A 140 -9.91 -22.77 37.96
C THR A 140 -11.05 -22.71 38.99
N ASP A 141 -11.17 -21.57 39.66
CA ASP A 141 -12.34 -21.22 40.46
C ASP A 141 -13.36 -20.37 39.66
N TYR A 142 -14.49 -20.07 40.30
CA TYR A 142 -15.56 -19.29 39.68
C TYR A 142 -15.20 -17.82 39.50
N GLU A 143 -14.39 -17.23 40.39
CA GLU A 143 -13.90 -15.85 40.24
C GLU A 143 -13.15 -15.69 38.92
N ASN A 144 -12.22 -16.59 38.63
CA ASN A 144 -11.44 -16.56 37.41
C ASN A 144 -12.28 -16.92 36.17
N ILE A 145 -13.36 -17.71 36.31
CA ILE A 145 -14.34 -17.90 35.22
C ILE A 145 -15.02 -16.58 34.87
N LEU A 146 -15.47 -15.79 35.86
CA LEU A 146 -16.07 -14.48 35.62
C LEU A 146 -15.05 -13.50 35.01
N ARG A 147 -13.82 -13.49 35.49
CA ARG A 147 -12.71 -12.71 34.92
C ARG A 147 -12.43 -13.04 33.44
N ASN A 148 -12.72 -14.26 32.98
CA ASN A 148 -12.53 -14.68 31.59
C ASN A 148 -13.83 -14.71 30.75
N SER A 149 -14.92 -14.10 31.25
CA SER A 149 -16.24 -14.17 30.61
C SER A 149 -16.48 -13.14 29.49
N ALA A 150 -15.45 -12.37 29.12
CA ALA A 150 -15.49 -11.36 28.05
C ALA A 150 -15.96 -11.91 26.68
N LEU A 151 -15.62 -13.16 26.38
CA LEU A 151 -16.02 -13.84 25.14
C LEU A 151 -17.55 -13.82 24.94
N ILE A 152 -18.31 -13.95 26.03
CA ILE A 152 -19.78 -13.93 26.00
C ILE A 152 -20.28 -12.53 25.64
N ALA A 153 -19.71 -11.48 26.28
CA ALA A 153 -20.05 -10.09 25.99
C ALA A 153 -19.75 -9.71 24.54
N ASN A 154 -18.57 -10.08 24.06
CA ASN A 154 -18.10 -9.76 22.72
C ASN A 154 -18.98 -10.40 21.64
N LEU A 155 -19.37 -11.67 21.82
CA LEU A 155 -20.27 -12.36 20.88
C LEU A 155 -21.66 -11.71 20.85
N GLN A 156 -22.20 -11.38 22.03
CA GLN A 156 -23.48 -10.69 22.18
C GLN A 156 -23.43 -9.32 21.47
N LEU A 157 -22.44 -8.51 21.78
CA LEU A 157 -22.28 -7.15 21.26
C LEU A 157 -22.06 -7.13 19.74
N ALA A 158 -21.24 -8.04 19.20
CA ALA A 158 -21.04 -8.14 17.75
C ALA A 158 -22.34 -8.49 17.01
N ALA A 159 -23.16 -9.37 17.58
CA ALA A 159 -24.49 -9.68 17.02
C ALA A 159 -25.43 -8.46 17.11
N THR A 160 -25.37 -7.71 18.20
CA THR A 160 -26.14 -6.48 18.40
C THR A 160 -25.75 -5.38 17.42
N PHE A 161 -24.46 -5.12 17.21
CA PHE A 161 -23.97 -4.17 16.20
C PHE A 161 -24.49 -4.50 14.81
N ARG A 162 -24.44 -5.79 14.42
CA ARG A 162 -24.99 -6.23 13.14
C ARG A 162 -26.49 -5.96 13.01
N LYS A 163 -27.28 -6.17 14.07
CA LYS A 163 -28.74 -5.88 14.07
C LYS A 163 -29.02 -4.39 14.00
N MET A 164 -28.20 -3.56 14.64
CA MET A 164 -28.33 -2.10 14.65
C MET A 164 -27.83 -1.44 13.35
N GLY A 165 -27.10 -2.17 12.51
CA GLY A 165 -26.37 -1.59 11.38
C GLY A 165 -25.19 -0.72 11.80
N TRP A 166 -24.69 -0.89 13.02
CA TRP A 166 -23.55 -0.15 13.56
C TRP A 166 -22.26 -0.91 13.29
N PHE A 167 -21.16 -0.17 13.10
CA PHE A 167 -19.81 -0.72 12.92
C PHE A 167 -19.75 -1.86 11.88
N GLY A 168 -20.33 -1.66 10.69
CA GLY A 168 -20.35 -2.69 9.63
C GLY A 168 -18.95 -3.17 9.18
N GLY A 169 -17.91 -2.38 9.46
CA GLY A 169 -16.50 -2.72 9.24
C GLY A 169 -15.79 -3.35 10.45
N LEU A 170 -16.51 -3.79 11.48
CA LEU A 170 -15.96 -4.33 12.73
C LEU A 170 -14.85 -5.35 12.46
N LYS A 171 -13.68 -5.10 13.04
CA LYS A 171 -12.57 -6.06 13.07
C LYS A 171 -12.48 -6.65 14.46
N VAL A 172 -12.28 -7.97 14.52
CA VAL A 172 -12.12 -8.70 15.76
C VAL A 172 -10.72 -9.31 15.77
N VAL A 173 -9.95 -8.99 16.79
CA VAL A 173 -8.67 -9.62 17.10
C VAL A 173 -8.89 -10.54 18.30
N VAL A 174 -8.30 -11.72 18.28
CA VAL A 174 -8.46 -12.74 19.34
C VAL A 174 -7.08 -13.12 19.85
N GLY A 175 -6.88 -13.10 21.16
CA GLY A 175 -5.61 -13.46 21.78
C GLY A 175 -5.68 -13.40 23.30
N ALA A 176 -4.65 -13.88 23.99
CA ALA A 176 -4.53 -13.64 25.43
C ALA A 176 -4.06 -12.19 25.70
N ILE A 177 -4.24 -11.70 26.93
CA ILE A 177 -3.79 -10.35 27.30
C ILE A 177 -2.29 -10.15 27.05
N GLY A 178 -1.46 -11.17 27.30
CA GLY A 178 -0.02 -11.13 27.01
C GLY A 178 0.38 -11.61 25.61
N ASP A 179 -0.55 -11.73 24.66
CA ASP A 179 -0.28 -12.28 23.32
C ASP A 179 0.24 -11.21 22.35
N GLU A 180 1.56 -11.16 22.16
CA GLU A 180 2.23 -10.22 21.26
C GLU A 180 1.70 -10.26 19.81
N ASP A 181 1.26 -11.43 19.31
CA ASP A 181 0.75 -11.57 17.95
C ASP A 181 -0.59 -10.83 17.77
N ALA A 182 -1.42 -10.79 18.81
CA ALA A 182 -2.68 -10.05 18.82
C ALA A 182 -2.43 -8.54 18.72
N TYR A 183 -1.47 -8.01 19.48
CA TYR A 183 -1.09 -6.60 19.38
C TYR A 183 -0.41 -6.27 18.05
N ALA A 184 0.39 -7.18 17.50
CA ALA A 184 0.94 -7.05 16.15
C ALA A 184 -0.17 -7.01 15.08
N GLU A 185 -1.24 -7.78 15.24
CA GLU A 185 -2.44 -7.72 14.39
C GLU A 185 -3.17 -6.39 14.51
N MET A 186 -3.43 -5.91 15.73
CA MET A 186 -4.01 -4.58 15.95
C MET A 186 -3.15 -3.49 15.30
N GLY A 187 -1.83 -3.57 15.46
CA GLY A 187 -0.87 -2.67 14.82
C GLY A 187 -0.97 -2.67 13.29
N ARG A 188 -1.21 -3.81 12.64
CA ARG A 188 -1.46 -3.86 11.18
C ARG A 188 -2.71 -3.08 10.79
N TYR A 189 -3.81 -3.23 11.54
CA TYR A 189 -5.04 -2.48 11.27
C TYR A 189 -4.85 -0.97 11.48
N VAL A 190 -4.19 -0.58 12.58
CA VAL A 190 -3.91 0.84 12.88
C VAL A 190 -3.02 1.46 11.81
N ARG A 191 -1.97 0.78 11.35
CA ARG A 191 -1.12 1.25 10.24
C ARG A 191 -1.91 1.42 8.94
N ALA A 192 -2.76 0.46 8.59
CA ALA A 192 -3.61 0.55 7.40
C ALA A 192 -4.59 1.74 7.49
N TYR A 193 -5.21 1.94 8.65
CA TYR A 193 -6.10 3.07 8.87
C TYR A 193 -5.36 4.41 8.84
N ARG A 194 -4.14 4.47 9.38
CA ARG A 194 -3.28 5.67 9.31
C ARG A 194 -3.04 6.07 7.85
N ALA A 195 -2.64 5.13 7.00
CA ALA A 195 -2.45 5.39 5.57
C ALA A 195 -3.73 5.92 4.91
N TYR A 196 -4.89 5.33 5.21
CA TYR A 196 -6.18 5.83 4.71
C TYR A 196 -6.51 7.25 5.18
N VAL A 197 -6.31 7.57 6.46
CA VAL A 197 -6.54 8.93 6.99
C VAL A 197 -5.59 9.93 6.34
N ARG A 198 -4.33 9.55 6.13
CA ARG A 198 -3.33 10.40 5.45
C ARG A 198 -3.73 10.79 4.04
N MET A 199 -4.33 9.86 3.29
CA MET A 199 -4.80 10.16 1.92
C MET A 199 -5.75 11.35 1.86
N ARG A 200 -6.51 11.65 2.92
CA ARG A 200 -7.45 12.78 2.95
C ARG A 200 -6.79 14.17 2.84
N SER A 201 -5.50 14.25 3.16
CA SER A 201 -4.70 15.46 3.07
C SER A 201 -3.64 15.43 1.98
N VAL A 202 -3.50 14.31 1.26
CA VAL A 202 -2.54 14.17 0.17
C VAL A 202 -2.94 15.07 -0.99
N ASN A 203 -1.98 15.86 -1.49
CA ASN A 203 -2.13 16.66 -2.69
C ASN A 203 -1.45 15.98 -3.88
N ILE A 204 -2.24 15.66 -4.91
CA ILE A 204 -1.76 15.06 -6.16
C ILE A 204 -1.86 16.09 -7.26
N GLY A 205 -0.73 16.43 -7.86
CA GLY A 205 -0.67 17.27 -9.06
C GLY A 205 -0.83 16.44 -10.34
N VAL A 206 -1.60 16.96 -11.29
CA VAL A 206 -1.73 16.38 -12.62
C VAL A 206 -1.31 17.42 -13.65
N ILE A 207 -0.19 17.19 -14.33
CA ILE A 207 0.28 18.04 -15.43
C ILE A 207 -0.12 17.40 -16.76
N GLY A 208 -0.97 18.08 -17.53
CA GLY A 208 -1.53 17.54 -18.76
C GLY A 208 -2.80 16.71 -18.51
N HIS A 209 -2.93 15.59 -19.20
CA HIS A 209 -4.11 14.71 -19.15
C HIS A 209 -3.69 13.24 -19.21
N VAL A 210 -4.64 12.33 -19.03
CA VAL A 210 -4.45 10.89 -19.22
C VAL A 210 -3.96 10.63 -20.65
N PHE A 211 -3.03 9.70 -20.82
CA PHE A 211 -2.50 9.36 -22.14
C PHE A 211 -3.64 8.96 -23.09
N ARG A 212 -3.62 9.51 -24.31
CA ARG A 212 -4.75 9.39 -25.22
C ARG A 212 -4.95 7.93 -25.64
N GLY A 213 -6.06 7.33 -25.20
CA GLY A 213 -6.45 5.95 -25.50
C GLY A 213 -6.42 5.00 -24.31
N MET A 214 -5.84 5.41 -23.18
CA MET A 214 -5.86 4.65 -21.91
C MET A 214 -7.14 4.96 -21.13
N TYR A 215 -8.28 4.46 -21.62
CA TYR A 215 -9.60 4.73 -21.01
C TYR A 215 -9.72 4.21 -19.57
N ASP A 216 -8.93 3.21 -19.20
CA ASP A 216 -8.85 2.63 -17.86
C ASP A 216 -8.17 3.56 -16.85
N PHE A 217 -7.38 4.54 -17.32
CA PHE A 217 -6.74 5.54 -16.47
C PHE A 217 -7.62 6.77 -16.24
N GLU A 218 -8.72 6.92 -17.00
CA GLU A 218 -9.66 8.01 -16.81
C GLU A 218 -10.25 7.98 -15.39
N TYR A 219 -10.49 9.17 -14.84
CA TYR A 219 -10.86 9.30 -13.44
C TYR A 219 -11.86 10.42 -13.17
N ASP A 220 -12.70 10.19 -12.19
CA ASP A 220 -13.59 11.19 -11.62
C ASP A 220 -13.00 11.72 -10.31
N LYS A 221 -12.66 13.01 -10.29
CA LYS A 221 -12.06 13.68 -9.13
C LYS A 221 -12.97 13.68 -7.90
N THR A 222 -14.29 13.76 -8.11
CA THR A 222 -15.28 13.75 -7.04
C THR A 222 -15.38 12.36 -6.42
N MET A 223 -15.36 11.30 -7.23
CA MET A 223 -15.34 9.92 -6.75
C MET A 223 -14.07 9.61 -5.97
N ILE A 224 -12.91 10.04 -6.47
CA ILE A 224 -11.62 9.86 -5.77
C ILE A 224 -11.63 10.59 -4.43
N LYS A 225 -12.05 11.86 -4.41
CA LYS A 225 -12.13 12.66 -3.18
C LYS A 225 -13.12 12.05 -2.17
N GLY A 226 -14.28 11.59 -2.64
CA GLY A 226 -15.30 10.97 -1.78
C GLY A 226 -14.92 9.59 -1.25
N THR A 227 -14.09 8.84 -1.97
CA THR A 227 -13.73 7.46 -1.61
C THR A 227 -12.45 7.38 -0.78
N LEU A 228 -11.34 7.90 -1.32
CA LEU A 228 -10.00 7.78 -0.71
C LEU A 228 -9.51 9.09 -0.10
N GLY A 229 -10.06 10.24 -0.53
CA GLY A 229 -9.78 11.54 0.07
C GLY A 229 -8.69 12.43 -0.53
N PRO A 230 -7.79 12.04 -1.45
CA PRO A 230 -6.75 12.96 -1.92
C PRO A 230 -7.33 14.12 -2.72
N ASN A 231 -6.62 15.24 -2.71
CA ASN A 231 -6.92 16.41 -3.53
C ASN A 231 -6.26 16.25 -4.90
N LEU A 232 -7.04 16.31 -5.97
CA LEU A 232 -6.52 16.26 -7.34
C LEU A 232 -6.45 17.66 -7.95
N ILE A 233 -5.24 18.17 -8.09
CA ILE A 233 -4.96 19.53 -8.56
C ILE A 233 -4.50 19.44 -10.01
N SER A 234 -5.30 20.00 -10.93
CA SER A 234 -4.85 20.15 -12.31
C SER A 234 -3.86 21.30 -12.38
N ILE A 235 -2.67 21.05 -12.89
CA ILE A 235 -1.59 22.01 -13.00
C ILE A 235 -1.33 22.24 -14.48
N GLN A 236 -1.44 23.50 -14.89
CA GLN A 236 -1.08 23.88 -16.24
C GLN A 236 0.40 23.68 -16.50
N LEU A 237 0.75 23.20 -17.69
CA LEU A 237 2.15 22.92 -18.05
C LEU A 237 3.06 24.15 -17.92
N HIS A 238 2.53 25.35 -18.12
CA HIS A 238 3.33 26.58 -18.04
C HIS A 238 4.02 26.74 -16.67
N HIS A 239 3.40 26.32 -15.56
CA HIS A 239 4.02 26.39 -14.23
C HIS A 239 5.31 25.55 -14.13
N LEU A 240 5.32 24.40 -14.80
CA LEU A 240 6.52 23.55 -14.89
C LEU A 240 7.57 24.19 -15.80
N LEU A 241 7.16 24.73 -16.95
CA LEU A 241 8.08 25.34 -17.92
C LEU A 241 8.73 26.61 -17.38
N GLU A 242 7.99 27.48 -16.68
CA GLU A 242 8.55 28.65 -16.00
C GLU A 242 9.66 28.25 -15.03
N ARG A 243 9.48 27.16 -14.28
CA ARG A 243 10.50 26.63 -13.37
C ARG A 243 11.67 25.98 -14.09
N PHE A 244 11.41 25.32 -15.22
CA PHE A 244 12.45 24.77 -16.07
C PHE A 244 13.36 25.86 -16.64
N GLU A 245 12.77 26.94 -17.14
CA GLU A 245 13.49 28.11 -17.67
C GLU A 245 14.21 28.88 -16.57
N ALA A 246 13.59 29.04 -15.40
CA ALA A 246 14.16 29.78 -14.27
C ALA A 246 15.22 29.01 -13.46
N ALA A 247 15.38 27.69 -13.68
CA ALA A 247 16.38 26.89 -12.98
C ALA A 247 17.79 27.43 -13.22
N SER A 248 18.50 27.72 -12.14
CA SER A 248 19.85 28.29 -12.21
C SER A 248 20.87 27.27 -12.68
N GLU A 249 21.97 27.73 -13.27
CA GLU A 249 23.05 26.84 -13.70
C GLU A 249 23.68 26.05 -12.54
N GLN A 250 23.66 26.60 -11.33
CA GLN A 250 24.13 25.89 -10.13
C GLN A 250 23.19 24.73 -9.77
N GLU A 251 21.88 24.95 -9.70
CA GLU A 251 20.92 23.88 -9.41
C GLU A 251 20.99 22.75 -10.45
N VAL A 252 21.18 23.11 -11.73
CA VAL A 252 21.37 22.13 -12.80
C VAL A 252 22.68 21.35 -12.61
N ALA A 253 23.78 22.03 -12.30
CA ALA A 253 25.08 21.38 -12.04
C ALA A 253 25.02 20.43 -10.83
N ASP A 254 24.33 20.82 -9.75
CA ASP A 254 24.10 19.97 -8.58
C ASP A 254 23.30 18.72 -8.96
N GLY A 255 22.25 18.89 -9.77
CA GLY A 255 21.46 17.77 -10.29
C GLY A 255 22.25 16.84 -11.21
N VAL A 256 23.22 17.34 -11.98
CA VAL A 256 24.11 16.52 -12.81
C VAL A 256 25.06 15.71 -11.93
N THR A 257 25.66 16.37 -10.92
CA THR A 257 26.52 15.71 -9.94
C THR A 257 25.77 14.58 -9.24
N LEU A 258 24.57 14.86 -8.74
CA LEU A 258 23.71 13.87 -8.09
C LEU A 258 23.41 12.67 -9.01
N ALA A 259 23.07 12.91 -10.28
CA ALA A 259 22.80 11.84 -11.23
C ALA A 259 24.04 10.96 -11.49
N ARG A 260 25.22 11.57 -11.63
CA ARG A 260 26.49 10.87 -11.87
C ARG A 260 26.97 10.08 -10.65
N GLU A 261 26.71 10.58 -9.45
CA GLU A 261 27.01 9.87 -8.20
C GLU A 261 26.04 8.71 -7.96
N SER A 262 24.77 8.88 -8.36
CA SER A 262 23.72 7.90 -8.11
C SER A 262 23.71 6.75 -9.11
N PHE A 263 24.12 6.98 -10.36
CA PHE A 263 23.92 6.04 -11.46
C PHE A 263 25.11 5.88 -12.41
N ASN A 264 25.22 4.69 -13.00
CA ASN A 264 26.09 4.44 -14.13
C ASN A 264 25.44 4.95 -15.43
N ILE A 265 25.85 6.13 -15.88
CA ILE A 265 25.33 6.79 -17.08
C ILE A 265 26.12 6.32 -18.31
N VAL A 266 25.44 5.78 -19.32
CA VAL A 266 26.06 5.19 -20.51
C VAL A 266 25.44 5.74 -21.80
N GLY A 267 26.28 6.21 -22.72
CA GLY A 267 25.86 6.59 -24.09
C GLY A 267 25.00 7.87 -24.17
N LEU A 268 25.14 8.77 -23.20
CA LEU A 268 24.45 10.06 -23.13
C LEU A 268 25.47 11.20 -23.20
N GLU A 269 25.08 12.29 -23.87
CA GLU A 269 25.89 13.50 -23.94
C GLU A 269 25.67 14.37 -22.69
N GLU A 270 26.62 15.28 -22.42
CA GLU A 270 26.51 16.19 -21.26
C GLU A 270 25.20 16.99 -21.30
N ASP A 271 24.81 17.49 -22.47
CA ASP A 271 23.58 18.25 -22.67
C ASP A 271 22.30 17.44 -22.34
N ASP A 272 22.29 16.13 -22.62
CA ASP A 272 21.18 15.24 -22.29
C ASP A 272 20.98 15.16 -20.76
N ILE A 273 22.08 15.00 -20.02
CA ILE A 273 22.07 14.93 -18.56
C ILE A 273 21.65 16.29 -17.98
N ARG A 274 22.20 17.39 -18.51
CA ARG A 274 21.84 18.75 -18.06
C ARG A 274 20.37 19.05 -18.23
N LYS A 275 19.77 18.72 -19.39
CA LYS A 275 18.32 18.89 -19.60
C LYS A 275 17.51 18.06 -18.61
N ALA A 276 17.88 16.80 -18.39
CA ALA A 276 17.19 15.94 -17.45
C ALA A 276 17.30 16.44 -16.00
N SER A 277 18.48 16.93 -15.59
CA SER A 277 18.70 17.55 -14.27
C SER A 277 17.93 18.86 -14.13
N ARG A 278 17.81 19.67 -15.20
CA ARG A 278 16.94 20.86 -15.21
C ARG A 278 15.46 20.49 -15.02
N LEU A 279 15.00 19.41 -15.66
CA LEU A 279 13.63 18.92 -15.47
C LEU A 279 13.40 18.39 -14.05
N TYR A 280 14.39 17.74 -13.45
CA TYR A 280 14.37 17.36 -12.03
C TYR A 280 14.18 18.58 -11.10
N VAL A 281 14.98 19.63 -11.28
CA VAL A 281 14.85 20.88 -10.51
C VAL A 281 13.47 21.49 -10.71
N ALA A 282 12.96 21.53 -11.94
CA ALA A 282 11.65 22.09 -12.26
C ALA A 282 10.50 21.30 -11.61
N LEU A 283 10.52 19.97 -11.70
CA LEU A 283 9.53 19.09 -11.08
C LEU A 283 9.55 19.20 -9.56
N ARG A 284 10.74 19.14 -8.95
CA ARG A 284 10.92 19.32 -7.51
C ARG A 284 10.43 20.68 -7.03
N GLY A 285 10.74 21.73 -7.78
CA GLY A 285 10.26 23.09 -7.51
C GLY A 285 8.74 23.22 -7.64
N THR A 286 8.12 22.52 -8.59
CA THR A 286 6.66 22.48 -8.77
C THR A 286 5.98 21.74 -7.60
N LEU A 287 6.51 20.58 -7.22
CA LEU A 287 6.06 19.81 -6.05
C LEU A 287 6.11 20.66 -4.77
N GLU A 288 7.19 21.43 -4.59
CA GLU A 288 7.34 22.29 -3.41
C GLU A 288 6.47 23.54 -3.45
N ARG A 289 6.35 24.20 -4.61
CA ARG A 289 5.53 25.42 -4.78
C ARG A 289 4.08 25.13 -4.44
N PHE A 290 3.51 24.05 -4.98
CA PHE A 290 2.09 23.73 -4.83
C PHE A 290 1.80 22.73 -3.70
N ARG A 291 2.77 22.46 -2.84
CA ARG A 291 2.62 21.59 -1.66
C ARG A 291 2.06 20.20 -2.02
N LEU A 292 2.58 19.64 -3.11
CA LEU A 292 2.17 18.36 -3.66
C LEU A 292 2.98 17.24 -3.01
N ASP A 293 2.31 16.15 -2.66
CA ASP A 293 2.94 14.92 -2.14
C ASP A 293 3.20 13.93 -3.27
N ALA A 294 2.38 14.00 -4.32
CA ALA A 294 2.55 13.21 -5.52
C ALA A 294 2.28 14.03 -6.78
N LEU A 295 2.86 13.61 -7.91
CA LEU A 295 2.63 14.25 -9.20
C LEU A 295 2.64 13.23 -10.33
N THR A 296 1.64 13.32 -11.21
CA THR A 296 1.66 12.64 -12.51
C THR A 296 1.79 13.68 -13.61
N LEU A 297 2.46 13.32 -14.70
CA LEU A 297 2.51 14.15 -15.89
C LEU A 297 2.24 13.34 -17.16
N LEU A 298 1.63 13.98 -18.15
CA LEU A 298 1.58 13.46 -19.50
C LEU A 298 3.01 13.43 -20.08
N GLY A 299 3.63 12.26 -20.01
CA GLY A 299 4.89 11.98 -20.68
C GLY A 299 4.69 11.68 -22.16
N GLN A 300 5.81 11.52 -22.86
CA GLN A 300 5.92 11.18 -24.29
C GLN A 300 5.22 12.14 -25.26
N HIS A 301 5.04 13.40 -24.85
CA HIS A 301 4.33 14.40 -25.65
C HIS A 301 4.92 15.81 -25.45
N TYR A 302 4.09 16.76 -25.03
CA TYR A 302 4.36 18.17 -25.10
C TYR A 302 5.39 18.61 -24.06
N VAL A 303 5.47 17.92 -22.91
CA VAL A 303 6.52 18.13 -21.92
C VAL A 303 7.89 17.87 -22.55
N GLU A 304 8.10 16.68 -23.12
CA GLU A 304 9.36 16.30 -23.78
C GLU A 304 9.68 17.19 -24.97
N GLN A 305 8.67 17.60 -25.75
CA GLN A 305 8.87 18.51 -26.87
C GLN A 305 9.41 19.87 -26.39
N LYS A 306 8.95 20.36 -25.24
CA LYS A 306 9.35 21.67 -24.69
C LYS A 306 10.64 21.64 -23.90
N THR A 307 10.92 20.54 -23.21
CA THR A 307 12.11 20.39 -22.37
C THR A 307 13.29 19.74 -23.09
N GLY A 308 13.03 19.05 -24.21
CA GLY A 308 14.04 18.28 -24.95
C GLY A 308 14.52 17.02 -24.22
N THR A 309 13.79 16.56 -23.20
CA THR A 309 14.17 15.38 -22.38
C THR A 309 12.95 14.72 -21.74
N THR A 310 13.08 13.44 -21.38
CA THR A 310 12.06 12.65 -20.66
C THR A 310 12.12 12.86 -19.14
N PRO A 311 11.00 12.74 -18.42
CA PRO A 311 10.96 12.89 -16.96
C PRO A 311 11.60 11.73 -16.19
N TYR A 312 12.10 10.69 -16.86
CA TYR A 312 12.44 9.42 -16.23
C TYR A 312 13.62 9.48 -15.26
N LEU A 313 14.71 10.20 -15.60
CA LEU A 313 15.81 10.41 -14.66
C LEU A 313 15.34 11.26 -13.48
N ALA A 314 14.59 12.33 -13.75
CA ALA A 314 14.02 13.19 -12.71
C ALA A 314 13.12 12.41 -11.74
N ASN A 315 12.25 11.54 -12.26
CA ASN A 315 11.38 10.70 -11.45
C ASN A 315 12.18 9.71 -10.60
N THR A 316 13.22 9.10 -11.17
CA THR A 316 14.10 8.20 -10.43
C THR A 316 14.78 8.92 -9.27
N LEU A 317 15.35 10.11 -9.51
CA LEU A 317 15.96 10.94 -8.46
C LEU A 317 14.97 11.34 -7.37
N LEU A 318 13.76 11.77 -7.75
CA LEU A 318 12.68 12.10 -6.80
C LEU A 318 12.24 10.89 -5.97
N SER A 319 12.21 9.70 -6.58
CA SER A 319 11.88 8.46 -5.88
C SER A 319 12.94 8.09 -4.84
N GLU A 320 14.21 8.39 -5.10
CA GLU A 320 15.31 8.20 -4.14
C GLU A 320 15.24 9.16 -2.95
N GLU A 321 14.78 10.40 -3.16
CA GLU A 321 14.51 11.33 -2.05
C GLU A 321 13.47 10.76 -1.07
N GLY A 322 12.62 9.82 -1.52
CA GLY A 322 11.61 9.15 -0.69
C GLY A 322 10.45 10.06 -0.24
N ARG A 323 10.52 11.36 -0.53
CA ARG A 323 9.53 12.35 -0.11
C ARG A 323 8.35 12.48 -1.08
N TYR A 324 8.59 12.32 -2.37
CA TYR A 324 7.59 12.52 -3.42
C TYR A 324 7.32 11.21 -4.15
N VAL A 325 6.08 11.05 -4.60
CA VAL A 325 5.71 9.96 -5.51
C VAL A 325 5.43 10.56 -6.87
N VAL A 326 6.13 10.12 -7.91
CA VAL A 326 5.93 10.62 -9.26
C VAL A 326 5.74 9.45 -10.23
N ASN A 327 4.80 9.61 -11.15
CA ASN A 327 4.62 8.70 -12.28
C ASN A 327 4.30 9.50 -13.56
N THR A 328 4.07 8.78 -14.67
CA THR A 328 3.78 9.39 -15.97
C THR A 328 2.39 9.00 -16.47
N GLU A 329 2.05 9.47 -17.68
CA GLU A 329 0.87 9.11 -18.47
C GLU A 329 -0.46 9.62 -17.91
N GLY A 330 -0.41 10.50 -16.91
CA GLY A 330 -1.60 10.97 -16.23
C GLY A 330 -2.27 9.88 -15.39
N ASP A 331 -1.55 8.79 -15.06
CA ASP A 331 -2.07 7.66 -14.28
C ASP A 331 -2.29 8.04 -12.81
N VAL A 332 -3.45 8.62 -12.54
CA VAL A 332 -3.84 9.03 -11.18
C VAL A 332 -4.11 7.81 -10.29
N HIS A 333 -4.66 6.72 -10.84
CA HIS A 333 -5.01 5.55 -10.04
C HIS A 333 -3.75 4.83 -9.55
N GLY A 334 -2.79 4.59 -10.44
CA GLY A 334 -1.49 4.05 -10.07
C GLY A 334 -0.75 4.96 -9.10
N LEU A 335 -0.82 6.29 -9.30
CA LEU A 335 -0.17 7.24 -8.39
C LEU A 335 -0.76 7.22 -6.97
N ILE A 336 -2.08 7.10 -6.85
CA ILE A 336 -2.78 6.90 -5.58
C ILE A 336 -2.31 5.62 -4.90
N MET A 337 -2.24 4.52 -5.65
CA MET A 337 -1.76 3.24 -5.10
C MET A 337 -0.31 3.32 -4.66
N MET A 338 0.54 3.97 -5.45
CA MET A 338 1.94 4.16 -5.08
C MET A 338 2.09 5.00 -3.81
N THR A 339 1.26 6.03 -3.64
CA THR A 339 1.25 6.87 -2.44
C THR A 339 0.76 6.08 -1.23
N LEU A 340 -0.31 5.31 -1.35
CA LEU A 340 -0.76 4.41 -0.29
C LEU A 340 0.31 3.40 0.12
N MET A 341 0.99 2.77 -0.84
CA MET A 341 2.07 1.83 -0.57
C MET A 341 3.26 2.51 0.11
N ARG A 342 3.60 3.75 -0.27
CA ARG A 342 4.61 4.56 0.43
C ARG A 342 4.20 4.84 1.87
N GLU A 343 2.96 5.22 2.13
CA GLU A 343 2.47 5.46 3.50
C GLU A 343 2.50 4.17 4.35
N LEU A 344 2.32 3.00 3.73
CA LEU A 344 2.39 1.70 4.41
C LEU A 344 3.81 1.18 4.62
N GLY A 345 4.69 1.35 3.63
CA GLY A 345 6.02 0.74 3.58
C GLY A 345 7.17 1.71 3.86
N GLY A 346 6.91 3.01 3.98
CA GLY A 346 7.93 4.06 4.19
C GLY A 346 8.80 4.36 2.96
N GLN A 347 8.67 3.60 1.87
CA GLN A 347 9.47 3.72 0.67
C GLN A 347 8.57 3.89 -0.57
N VAL A 348 9.00 4.70 -1.53
CA VAL A 348 8.32 4.83 -2.83
C VAL A 348 8.36 3.47 -3.55
N PRO A 349 7.22 2.87 -3.92
CA PRO A 349 7.21 1.59 -4.61
C PRO A 349 7.74 1.68 -6.04
N ALA A 350 8.14 0.55 -6.61
CA ALA A 350 8.41 0.46 -8.03
C ALA A 350 7.09 0.40 -8.80
N PHE A 351 6.91 1.30 -9.76
CA PHE A 351 5.84 1.23 -10.75
C PHE A 351 6.28 0.31 -11.89
N ALA A 352 5.37 -0.57 -12.33
CA ALA A 352 5.63 -1.48 -13.44
C ALA A 352 4.35 -1.96 -14.09
N GLU A 353 4.50 -2.44 -15.32
CA GLU A 353 3.48 -2.92 -16.23
C GLU A 353 3.81 -4.33 -16.69
N TRP A 354 2.82 -5.00 -17.27
CA TRP A 354 2.98 -6.38 -17.71
C TRP A 354 3.66 -6.37 -19.08
N GLY A 355 4.89 -6.87 -19.14
CA GLY A 355 5.63 -7.01 -20.40
C GLY A 355 5.31 -8.34 -21.08
N GLU A 356 5.78 -9.42 -20.49
CA GLU A 356 5.68 -10.77 -21.05
C GLU A 356 5.39 -11.80 -19.94
N TYR A 357 4.93 -12.98 -20.33
CA TYR A 357 4.79 -14.12 -19.42
C TYR A 357 5.58 -15.32 -19.94
N ASP A 358 6.15 -16.10 -19.03
CA ASP A 358 6.84 -17.36 -19.31
C ASP A 358 6.07 -18.48 -18.60
N GLU A 359 5.50 -19.41 -19.36
CA GLU A 359 4.72 -20.53 -18.80
C GLU A 359 5.60 -21.57 -18.11
N ARG A 360 6.82 -21.79 -18.60
CA ARG A 360 7.75 -22.80 -18.08
C ARG A 360 8.32 -22.38 -16.73
N LEU A 361 8.69 -21.10 -16.62
CA LEU A 361 9.12 -20.46 -15.38
C LEU A 361 7.94 -20.01 -14.52
N ASN A 362 6.76 -19.98 -15.14
CA ASN A 362 5.49 -19.67 -14.54
C ASN A 362 5.54 -18.27 -13.91
N ALA A 363 5.84 -17.30 -14.76
CA ALA A 363 6.27 -15.99 -14.34
C ALA A 363 5.94 -14.85 -15.29
N LEU A 364 5.92 -13.63 -14.74
CA LEU A 364 5.72 -12.39 -15.49
C LEU A 364 7.00 -11.54 -15.49
N LEU A 365 7.37 -11.05 -16.66
CA LEU A 365 8.32 -9.96 -16.84
C LEU A 365 7.57 -8.64 -16.64
N MET A 366 7.97 -7.91 -15.61
CA MET A 366 7.47 -6.57 -15.33
C MET A 366 8.37 -5.54 -16.00
N VAL A 367 7.79 -4.62 -16.78
CA VAL A 367 8.51 -3.58 -17.52
C VAL A 367 7.95 -2.22 -17.19
N HIS A 368 8.68 -1.15 -17.51
CA HIS A 368 8.14 0.18 -17.41
C HIS A 368 8.84 1.15 -18.38
N HIS A 369 8.18 2.26 -18.70
CA HIS A 369 8.61 3.27 -19.66
C HIS A 369 9.94 3.96 -19.37
N GLY A 370 10.48 3.88 -18.15
CA GLY A 370 11.89 4.27 -17.92
C GLY A 370 12.37 4.78 -16.61
N TYR A 371 11.54 4.74 -15.59
CA TYR A 371 11.94 4.96 -14.22
C TYR A 371 11.54 3.77 -13.36
N ALA A 372 12.29 3.56 -12.29
CA ALA A 372 11.93 2.69 -11.19
C ALA A 372 12.76 3.13 -9.98
N ASN A 373 12.28 2.84 -8.77
CA ASN A 373 13.07 3.11 -7.58
C ASN A 373 14.28 2.14 -7.51
N PRO A 374 15.53 2.62 -7.54
CA PRO A 374 16.72 1.79 -7.56
C PRO A 374 16.96 1.01 -6.26
N ALA A 375 16.27 1.34 -5.17
CA ALA A 375 16.31 0.55 -3.95
C ALA A 375 15.76 -0.88 -4.12
N TYR A 376 15.01 -1.15 -5.19
CA TYR A 376 14.57 -2.51 -5.53
C TYR A 376 15.57 -3.27 -6.41
N ALA A 377 16.66 -2.64 -6.84
CA ALA A 377 17.70 -3.30 -7.62
C ALA A 377 18.41 -4.37 -6.78
N ARG A 378 18.59 -5.57 -7.33
CA ARG A 378 19.38 -6.63 -6.68
C ARG A 378 20.82 -6.24 -6.44
N ASP A 379 21.37 -5.54 -7.42
CA ASP A 379 22.70 -4.97 -7.33
C ASP A 379 22.63 -3.57 -7.90
N ARG A 380 22.76 -2.58 -7.02
CA ARG A 380 22.69 -1.17 -7.37
C ARG A 380 23.76 -0.77 -8.39
N SER A 381 24.92 -1.44 -8.41
CA SER A 381 25.98 -1.18 -9.39
C SER A 381 25.59 -1.58 -10.83
N THR A 382 24.54 -2.40 -10.97
CA THR A 382 24.00 -2.81 -12.28
C THR A 382 22.94 -1.86 -12.83
N VAL A 383 22.49 -0.89 -12.02
CA VAL A 383 21.55 0.14 -12.44
C VAL A 383 22.23 1.04 -13.46
N LYS A 384 21.64 1.14 -14.65
CA LYS A 384 22.19 1.93 -15.76
C LYS A 384 21.17 2.91 -16.29
N VAL A 385 21.59 4.16 -16.44
CA VAL A 385 20.86 5.18 -17.20
C VAL A 385 21.44 5.18 -18.61
N ASN A 386 20.65 4.78 -19.61
CA ASN A 386 21.07 4.69 -21.00
C ASN A 386 20.24 5.62 -21.89
N ARG A 387 20.71 5.85 -23.12
CA ARG A 387 19.89 6.47 -24.16
C ARG A 387 18.71 5.57 -24.54
N SER A 388 17.50 6.11 -24.55
CA SER A 388 16.29 5.41 -24.99
C SER A 388 16.27 5.27 -26.52
N PRO A 389 15.94 4.09 -27.07
CA PRO A 389 15.86 3.85 -28.51
C PRO A 389 14.60 4.44 -29.17
N GLY A 390 13.56 4.79 -28.39
CA GLY A 390 12.28 5.22 -28.94
C GLY A 390 12.35 6.63 -29.55
N ALA A 391 12.55 6.75 -30.86
CA ALA A 391 12.59 8.02 -31.57
C ALA A 391 11.18 8.55 -31.91
N MET A 392 10.38 9.02 -30.95
CA MET A 392 9.04 9.61 -31.20
C MET A 392 9.09 11.02 -31.85
N GLY A 393 10.04 11.28 -32.76
CA GLY A 393 10.12 12.54 -33.53
C GLY A 393 10.57 13.80 -32.79
N ILE A 394 11.02 13.70 -31.53
CA ILE A 394 11.50 14.82 -30.70
C ILE A 394 13.04 14.86 -30.70
N ALA A 395 13.63 16.05 -30.87
CA ALA A 395 15.08 16.28 -30.86
C ALA A 395 15.68 16.20 -29.43
N GLY A 396 16.81 15.48 -29.28
CA GLY A 396 17.51 15.28 -28.00
C GLY A 396 17.71 13.80 -27.62
N GLY A 397 18.68 13.51 -26.76
CA GLY A 397 18.84 12.19 -26.16
C GLY A 397 17.81 11.97 -25.05
N ARG A 398 17.02 10.90 -25.18
CA ARG A 398 16.09 10.47 -24.13
C ARG A 398 16.81 9.54 -23.16
N LEU A 399 16.51 9.64 -21.87
CA LEU A 399 17.15 8.82 -20.84
C LEU A 399 16.18 7.74 -20.39
N TRP A 400 16.62 6.49 -20.35
CA TRP A 400 15.87 5.36 -19.81
C TRP A 400 16.70 4.64 -18.76
N LEU A 401 16.08 4.29 -17.63
CA LEU A 401 16.71 3.50 -16.59
C LEU A 401 16.47 2.02 -16.80
N ARG A 402 17.55 1.23 -16.83
CA ARG A 402 17.50 -0.23 -16.76
C ARG A 402 17.87 -0.68 -15.36
N ILE A 403 16.97 -1.41 -14.72
CA ILE A 403 17.18 -2.04 -13.41
C ILE A 403 16.92 -3.55 -13.53
N TYR A 404 17.75 -4.35 -12.87
CA TYR A 404 17.42 -5.73 -12.52
C TYR A 404 17.02 -5.77 -11.05
N ALA A 405 15.72 -5.90 -10.79
CA ALA A 405 15.19 -5.94 -9.43
C ALA A 405 15.57 -7.24 -8.70
N GLU A 406 15.43 -7.29 -7.37
CA GLU A 406 15.45 -8.56 -6.63
C GLU A 406 14.25 -9.46 -6.99
N THR A 407 14.44 -10.78 -6.86
CA THR A 407 13.33 -11.73 -6.98
C THR A 407 12.48 -11.60 -5.72
N GLY A 408 11.26 -11.06 -5.83
CA GLY A 408 10.26 -11.15 -4.77
C GLY A 408 9.45 -12.44 -4.87
N TYR A 409 9.01 -12.99 -3.74
CA TYR A 409 7.95 -14.00 -3.73
C TYR A 409 6.60 -13.29 -3.67
N CYS A 410 5.72 -13.55 -4.64
CA CYS A 410 4.31 -13.23 -4.48
C CYS A 410 3.72 -14.32 -3.56
N ASP A 411 3.76 -14.06 -2.25
CA ASP A 411 3.33 -15.05 -1.26
C ASP A 411 1.81 -15.00 -1.09
N ASP A 412 1.11 -16.00 -1.65
CA ASP A 412 -0.33 -16.22 -1.47
C ASP A 412 -0.67 -16.75 -0.05
N ARG A 413 0.25 -16.63 0.93
CA ARG A 413 0.08 -17.19 2.29
C ARG A 413 -1.04 -16.55 3.12
N THR A 414 -1.70 -15.49 2.66
CA THR A 414 -2.95 -15.01 3.27
C THR A 414 -4.12 -15.99 3.05
N SER A 415 -4.05 -16.89 2.06
CA SER A 415 -5.04 -17.95 1.87
C SER A 415 -4.78 -19.20 2.75
N ASP A 416 -3.55 -19.39 3.24
CA ASP A 416 -3.15 -20.62 3.95
C ASP A 416 -3.47 -20.58 5.46
N HIS A 417 -3.44 -19.40 6.10
CA HIS A 417 -3.87 -19.25 7.50
C HIS A 417 -5.37 -19.54 7.71
N ARG A 418 -6.23 -19.29 6.71
CA ARG A 418 -7.64 -19.69 6.77
C ARG A 418 -7.84 -21.19 6.50
N ARG A 419 -7.02 -21.82 5.64
CA ARG A 419 -7.14 -23.26 5.34
C ARG A 419 -6.70 -24.16 6.49
N ARG A 420 -5.67 -23.78 7.25
CA ARG A 420 -5.22 -24.56 8.41
C ARG A 420 -6.23 -24.65 9.56
N ARG A 421 -7.18 -23.70 9.66
CA ARG A 421 -8.29 -23.80 10.65
C ARG A 421 -9.49 -24.60 10.15
N VAL A 422 -9.63 -24.84 8.84
CA VAL A 422 -10.80 -25.53 8.26
C VAL A 422 -10.53 -27.02 7.99
N GLN A 423 -9.27 -27.46 7.88
CA GLN A 423 -8.92 -28.86 7.63
C GLN A 423 -9.10 -29.82 8.83
N ASN A 424 -9.55 -29.35 9.99
CA ASN A 424 -9.85 -30.20 11.16
C ASN A 424 -11.35 -30.46 11.38
N ALA A 425 -12.20 -30.21 10.38
CA ALA A 425 -13.65 -30.42 10.48
C ALA A 425 -14.21 -31.26 9.32
N ASP A 426 -13.66 -32.45 9.08
CA ASP A 426 -14.32 -33.46 8.24
C ASP A 426 -15.26 -34.33 9.09
N ARG A 427 -16.55 -33.95 9.11
CA ARG A 427 -17.68 -34.88 9.29
C ARG A 427 -18.82 -34.49 8.33
N PRO A 428 -19.53 -35.47 7.72
CA PRO A 428 -20.44 -35.19 6.62
C PRO A 428 -21.81 -34.74 7.15
N GLY A 429 -22.29 -33.59 6.67
CA GLY A 429 -23.59 -33.02 7.05
C GLY A 429 -24.26 -32.28 5.89
N ARG A 430 -25.11 -33.03 5.17
CA ARG A 430 -26.25 -32.62 4.33
C ARG A 430 -26.35 -31.15 3.88
N SER A 431 -26.25 -30.93 2.57
CA SER A 431 -26.62 -29.69 1.90
C SER A 431 -28.14 -29.45 1.95
N PHE A 432 -28.55 -28.30 2.48
CA PHE A 432 -29.87 -27.71 2.22
C PHE A 432 -29.77 -26.80 1.00
N GLY A 433 -30.56 -27.10 -0.02
CA GLY A 433 -30.66 -26.30 -1.23
C GLY A 433 -31.60 -25.11 -1.06
N LEU A 434 -31.18 -23.95 -1.56
CA LEU A 434 -32.08 -22.86 -1.94
C LEU A 434 -31.81 -22.53 -3.40
N ARG A 435 -32.77 -22.92 -4.25
CA ARG A 435 -32.86 -22.54 -5.66
C ARG A 435 -33.34 -21.10 -5.75
N ALA A 436 -32.67 -20.30 -6.57
CA ALA A 436 -33.30 -19.20 -7.29
C ALA A 436 -33.03 -19.41 -8.80
N GLN A 437 -34.12 -19.55 -9.55
CA GLN A 437 -34.21 -19.57 -11.02
C GLN A 437 -33.96 -18.12 -11.53
N HIS A 438 -33.50 -17.77 -12.74
CA HIS A 438 -33.65 -18.30 -14.10
C HIS A 438 -32.61 -17.56 -15.04
N PRO A 439 -32.57 -17.74 -16.39
CA PRO A 439 -31.33 -18.07 -17.11
C PRO A 439 -30.92 -17.10 -18.24
N VAL A 440 -29.67 -17.17 -18.71
CA VAL A 440 -29.36 -16.99 -20.15
C VAL A 440 -28.22 -17.94 -20.53
N ARG A 441 -28.47 -18.80 -21.52
CA ARG A 441 -27.52 -19.76 -22.11
C ARG A 441 -26.70 -19.08 -23.22
N GLY A 442 -25.43 -19.46 -23.32
CA GLY A 442 -24.60 -19.28 -24.52
C GLY A 442 -23.60 -20.45 -24.62
N ASP A 443 -23.89 -21.38 -25.52
CA ASP A 443 -23.05 -22.55 -25.85
C ASP A 443 -21.77 -22.13 -26.59
N TYR A 444 -20.61 -22.61 -26.15
CA TYR A 444 -19.43 -22.74 -27.02
C TYR A 444 -18.81 -24.13 -26.86
N ARG A 445 -18.83 -24.89 -27.96
CA ARG A 445 -18.31 -26.25 -28.10
C ARG A 445 -16.77 -26.27 -28.05
N ARG A 446 -16.20 -27.14 -27.22
CA ARG A 446 -14.80 -27.60 -27.33
C ARG A 446 -14.64 -28.51 -28.56
N ARG A 447 -13.58 -28.28 -29.34
CA ARG A 447 -12.97 -29.30 -30.21
C ARG A 447 -11.61 -29.66 -29.60
N GLU A 448 -11.45 -30.92 -29.21
CA GLU A 448 -10.16 -31.54 -28.96
C GLU A 448 -9.57 -32.00 -30.30
N ILE A 449 -8.27 -31.78 -30.49
CA ILE A 449 -7.47 -32.47 -31.50
C ILE A 449 -6.24 -33.04 -30.78
N SER A 450 -6.17 -34.37 -30.78
CA SER A 450 -5.05 -35.20 -30.36
C SER A 450 -3.99 -35.27 -31.47
N GLY A 451 -2.71 -35.36 -31.10
CA GLY A 451 -1.64 -35.74 -32.01
C GLY A 451 -0.28 -35.69 -31.34
N ALA A 452 0.26 -36.86 -31.00
CA ALA A 452 1.60 -37.07 -30.48
C ALA A 452 2.63 -36.98 -31.62
N ASP A 453 3.86 -36.54 -31.33
CA ASP A 453 5.03 -37.33 -31.72
C ASP A 453 6.30 -36.96 -30.92
N GLN A 454 7.07 -37.99 -30.59
CA GLN A 454 8.38 -37.92 -29.93
C GLN A 454 9.49 -38.15 -30.96
N SER A 455 10.59 -37.39 -30.88
CA SER A 455 12.00 -37.85 -30.94
C SER A 455 12.93 -36.79 -31.55
N PHE A 456 14.02 -36.45 -30.84
CA PHE A 456 15.42 -36.68 -31.22
C PHE A 456 16.38 -35.90 -30.30
N SER A 457 17.49 -36.54 -29.94
CA SER A 457 18.56 -36.07 -29.07
C SER A 457 19.88 -35.88 -29.83
N ARG A 458 20.76 -34.98 -29.32
CA ARG A 458 22.22 -34.72 -29.53
C ARG A 458 22.44 -33.19 -29.54
N GLY A 459 23.38 -32.49 -28.88
CA GLY A 459 24.46 -32.74 -27.92
C GLY A 459 25.46 -31.53 -27.94
N ILE A 460 25.89 -31.03 -26.76
CA ILE A 460 27.12 -30.20 -26.43
C ILE A 460 27.08 -28.71 -26.94
N ASP A 461 27.50 -27.62 -26.27
CA ASP A 461 28.60 -27.23 -25.36
C ASP A 461 28.27 -25.95 -24.53
N GLN A 462 28.55 -25.97 -23.22
CA GLN A 462 28.28 -24.90 -22.26
C GLN A 462 29.37 -23.80 -22.25
N ARG A 463 28.97 -22.52 -22.37
CA ARG A 463 29.55 -21.43 -21.56
C ARG A 463 28.80 -20.09 -21.60
N ARG A 464 28.40 -19.64 -20.38
CA ARG A 464 28.08 -18.29 -19.86
C ARG A 464 27.17 -17.38 -20.68
N LEU A 465 26.03 -16.96 -20.12
CA LEU A 465 25.44 -15.59 -20.25
C LEU A 465 24.26 -15.35 -19.27
N ARG A 466 23.92 -14.07 -19.07
CA ARG A 466 23.11 -13.44 -18.00
C ARG A 466 21.60 -13.53 -18.23
N THR A 467 20.81 -13.87 -17.20
CA THR A 467 19.35 -14.06 -17.27
C THR A 467 18.54 -12.84 -16.74
N PRO A 468 17.42 -12.43 -17.38
CA PRO A 468 16.40 -11.56 -16.77
C PRO A 468 15.54 -12.31 -15.72
N LEU A 469 14.86 -11.55 -14.85
CA LEU A 469 14.14 -12.05 -13.67
C LEU A 469 12.69 -12.46 -13.92
N TYR A 470 12.21 -13.45 -13.14
CA TYR A 470 10.90 -14.10 -13.22
C TYR A 470 10.23 -14.18 -11.82
N TYR A 471 8.92 -13.95 -11.72
CA TYR A 471 8.09 -14.10 -10.50
C TYR A 471 7.20 -15.35 -10.55
N ARG A 472 7.28 -16.28 -9.59
CA ARG A 472 6.56 -17.58 -9.65
C ARG A 472 5.07 -17.50 -9.27
N LEU A 473 4.13 -17.89 -10.14
CA LEU A 473 2.67 -17.91 -9.88
C LEU A 473 2.11 -19.32 -9.65
N ARG A 474 1.67 -19.73 -8.46
CA ARG A 474 1.22 -21.13 -8.27
C ARG A 474 -0.05 -21.47 -9.11
N ARG A 475 0.03 -22.51 -9.97
CA ARG A 475 -1.15 -23.16 -10.57
C ARG A 475 -2.00 -23.82 -9.48
N PHE A 476 -3.30 -23.56 -9.50
CA PHE A 476 -4.28 -24.33 -8.73
C PHE A 476 -4.63 -25.59 -9.52
N ASP A 477 -3.93 -26.69 -9.23
CA ASP A 477 -4.35 -28.03 -9.64
C ASP A 477 -4.65 -28.84 -8.38
N GLY A 478 -5.91 -29.24 -8.23
CA GLY A 478 -6.34 -30.17 -7.20
C GLY A 478 -5.74 -31.56 -7.48
N GLY A 479 -4.89 -32.04 -6.58
CA GLY A 479 -4.34 -33.39 -6.68
C GLY A 479 -3.06 -33.53 -5.87
N ALA A 480 -3.09 -34.37 -4.84
CA ALA A 480 -1.95 -34.67 -4.00
C ALA A 480 -0.83 -35.38 -4.79
N VAL A 481 0.39 -34.84 -4.81
CA VAL A 481 1.60 -35.64 -5.07
C VAL A 481 2.79 -35.08 -4.26
N ALA A 482 3.51 -36.01 -3.64
CA ALA A 482 4.59 -35.84 -2.69
C ALA A 482 5.82 -35.09 -3.22
N SER A 483 6.45 -34.31 -2.33
CA SER A 483 7.71 -33.62 -2.57
C SER A 483 8.90 -34.59 -2.59
N ARG A 484 9.58 -34.72 -3.73
CA ARG A 484 10.99 -35.15 -3.78
C ARG A 484 11.87 -33.97 -4.17
N ARG A 485 12.83 -33.62 -3.31
CA ARG A 485 13.96 -32.75 -3.67
C ARG A 485 14.89 -33.56 -4.57
N LEU A 486 15.24 -33.03 -5.73
CA LEU A 486 16.40 -33.47 -6.49
C LEU A 486 17.25 -32.24 -6.81
N HIS A 487 18.48 -32.26 -6.29
CA HIS A 487 19.59 -31.47 -6.80
C HIS A 487 19.99 -32.00 -8.18
N GLY A 488 20.33 -31.09 -9.10
CA GLY A 488 20.86 -31.46 -10.40
C GLY A 488 21.06 -30.24 -11.29
N ASP A 489 22.31 -29.80 -11.40
CA ASP A 489 22.80 -28.89 -12.44
C ASP A 489 22.63 -29.51 -13.84
N SER A 490 22.12 -28.73 -14.81
CA SER A 490 22.48 -28.87 -16.23
C SER A 490 21.95 -27.72 -17.09
N GLN A 491 22.85 -27.00 -17.78
CA GLN A 491 22.56 -26.08 -18.89
C GLN A 491 22.47 -26.82 -20.24
N SER A 492 21.73 -26.25 -21.22
CA SER A 492 21.88 -26.45 -22.68
C SER A 492 21.35 -25.25 -23.50
N ASP A 493 22.25 -24.43 -24.09
CA ASP A 493 22.53 -24.09 -25.53
C ASP A 493 21.38 -23.90 -26.58
N ILE A 494 21.32 -23.00 -27.60
CA ILE A 494 22.14 -21.93 -28.28
C ILE A 494 21.21 -21.03 -29.18
N PHE A 495 21.51 -19.73 -29.40
CA PHE A 495 21.76 -19.02 -30.71
C PHE A 495 21.85 -17.48 -30.54
N VAL A 496 22.86 -16.87 -31.17
CA VAL A 496 23.20 -15.43 -31.16
C VAL A 496 22.81 -14.81 -32.49
N GLU A 497 21.99 -13.76 -32.46
CA GLU A 497 21.69 -12.91 -33.61
C GLU A 497 22.50 -11.61 -33.49
N ASP A 498 23.66 -11.55 -34.15
CA ASP A 498 24.53 -10.36 -34.23
C ASP A 498 24.72 -9.88 -35.69
N GLU A 499 23.77 -10.21 -36.57
CA GLU A 499 23.82 -9.88 -38.00
C GLU A 499 22.78 -8.84 -38.47
N TRP A 500 22.16 -8.07 -37.57
CA TRP A 500 21.25 -6.98 -37.96
C TRP A 500 21.92 -5.59 -38.04
N ASN A 501 23.11 -5.38 -37.48
CA ASN A 501 23.71 -4.04 -37.36
C ASN A 501 24.79 -3.67 -38.40
N ARG A 502 24.91 -4.40 -39.52
CA ARG A 502 25.95 -4.15 -40.54
C ARG A 502 25.47 -3.87 -41.97
N ARG A 503 24.19 -3.59 -42.20
CA ARG A 503 23.66 -3.34 -43.57
C ARG A 503 23.09 -1.95 -43.87
N GLU A 504 23.33 -0.93 -43.04
CA GLU A 504 22.98 0.47 -43.38
C GLU A 504 24.17 1.43 -43.53
N ARG A 505 25.40 0.90 -43.56
CA ARG A 505 26.58 1.68 -43.94
C ARG A 505 27.36 0.90 -44.98
N ASP A 506 26.96 1.08 -46.22
CA ASP A 506 27.73 0.96 -47.48
C ASP A 506 26.87 0.36 -48.59
N GLY A 507 26.36 1.22 -49.47
CA GLY A 507 25.73 0.76 -50.71
C GLY A 507 24.90 1.78 -51.47
N LYS A 508 25.59 2.74 -52.13
CA LYS A 508 25.24 3.49 -53.35
C LYS A 508 23.87 4.17 -53.48
#